data_AF-A0A9W6GYL5-F1
#
_entry.id   AF-A0A9W6GYL5-F1
#
_cell.length_a   1.000
_cell.length_b   1.000
_cell.length_c   1.000
_cell.angle_alpha   90.00
_cell.angle_beta   90.00
_cell.angle_gamma   90.00
#
_symmetry.space_group_name_H-M   'P 1'
#
loop_
_entity.id
_entity.type
_entity.pdbx_description
1 polymer ?
#
loop_
_entity_poly.entity_id
_entity_poly.type
_entity_poly.pdbx_seq_one_letter_code
_entity_poly.pdbx_strand_id
1 'polypeptide(L)'
;MPRKHYGWEIGGPLPEIGLHSVAKHQVFASYVDRYIRILSAHPAMRELNLTVVDGFCGGGKYALEGQVIDGSPLVLLGAVRATEAAMSIGRKSGFRVKADFFFVDKNVNRH
;
A
#
# COMPACT_ATOMS: atom_id res chain seq x y z
N MET A 1 -17.12 9.14 -22.11
CA MET A 1 -16.05 9.77 -21.31
C MET A 1 -15.75 8.86 -20.13
N PRO A 2 -14.49 8.55 -19.79
CA PRO A 2 -14.23 7.76 -18.60
C PRO A 2 -14.66 8.59 -17.38
N ARG A 3 -15.52 8.02 -16.53
CA ARG A 3 -16.08 8.70 -15.35
C ARG A 3 -14.93 9.18 -14.45
N LYS A 4 -15.08 10.39 -13.89
CA LYS A 4 -14.10 10.98 -12.95
C LYS A 4 -13.72 9.94 -11.89
N HIS A 5 -12.44 9.57 -11.86
CA HIS A 5 -11.89 8.69 -10.85
C HIS A 5 -12.05 9.34 -9.48
N TYR A 6 -12.58 8.57 -8.53
CA TYR A 6 -12.76 8.81 -7.10
C TYR A 6 -12.27 10.18 -6.62
N GLY A 7 -13.17 11.18 -6.66
CA GLY A 7 -12.85 12.56 -6.34
C GLY A 7 -12.51 12.72 -4.87
N TRP A 8 -11.25 12.47 -4.51
CA TRP A 8 -10.74 12.55 -3.15
C TRP A 8 -10.35 13.99 -2.81
N GLU A 9 -10.88 14.58 -1.74
CA GLU A 9 -10.65 15.98 -1.32
C GLU A 9 -10.42 16.05 0.19
N ILE A 10 -9.49 16.90 0.62
CA ILE A 10 -9.21 17.09 2.05
C ILE A 10 -10.44 17.75 2.70
N GLY A 11 -10.91 17.18 3.81
CA GLY A 11 -12.11 17.66 4.52
C GLY A 11 -13.44 17.32 3.83
N GLY A 12 -13.42 16.77 2.63
CA GLY A 12 -14.61 16.26 1.93
C GLY A 12 -15.05 14.88 2.42
N PRO A 13 -16.26 14.43 2.05
CA PRO A 13 -16.67 13.06 2.28
C PRO A 13 -15.75 12.08 1.53
N LEU A 14 -15.53 10.90 2.11
CA LEU A 14 -14.73 9.87 1.44
C LEU A 14 -15.40 9.44 0.13
N PRO A 15 -14.66 9.40 -0.99
CA PRO A 15 -15.21 8.94 -2.25
C PRO A 15 -15.54 7.44 -2.18
N GLU A 16 -16.65 7.06 -2.80
CA GLU A 16 -17.07 5.66 -2.90
C GLU A 16 -16.13 4.89 -3.83
N ILE A 17 -15.47 3.86 -3.34
CA ILE A 17 -14.56 3.01 -4.11
C ILE A 17 -15.30 1.82 -4.72
N GLY A 18 -14.89 1.41 -5.91
CA GLY A 18 -15.44 0.21 -6.54
C GLY A 18 -14.75 -1.07 -6.04
N LEU A 19 -15.51 -2.16 -5.92
CA LEU A 19 -15.00 -3.50 -5.55
C LEU A 19 -13.78 -3.94 -6.38
N HIS A 20 -13.72 -3.57 -7.67
CA HIS A 20 -12.57 -3.88 -8.53
C HIS A 20 -11.27 -3.20 -8.06
N SER A 21 -11.36 -1.99 -7.50
CA SER A 21 -10.20 -1.27 -6.96
C SER A 21 -9.76 -1.89 -5.63
N VAL A 22 -10.70 -2.35 -4.82
CA VAL A 22 -10.42 -3.13 -3.60
C VAL A 22 -9.68 -4.43 -3.94
N ALA A 23 -10.14 -5.17 -4.96
CA ALA A 23 -9.45 -6.36 -5.43
C ALA A 23 -8.02 -6.06 -5.91
N LYS A 24 -7.80 -4.93 -6.61
CA LYS A 24 -6.44 -4.48 -6.98
C LYS A 24 -5.57 -4.20 -5.76
N HIS A 25 -6.10 -3.54 -4.73
CA HIS A 25 -5.36 -3.30 -3.49
C HIS A 25 -4.94 -4.61 -2.81
N GLN A 26 -5.81 -5.62 -2.79
CA GLN A 26 -5.47 -6.96 -2.27
C GLN A 26 -4.34 -7.61 -3.08
N VAL A 27 -4.36 -7.46 -4.41
CA VAL A 27 -3.27 -7.93 -5.28
C VAL A 27 -1.96 -7.21 -4.94
N PHE A 28 -1.98 -5.90 -4.71
CA PHE A 28 -0.78 -5.15 -4.32
C PHE A 28 -0.20 -5.65 -3.00
N ALA A 29 -1.04 -5.85 -1.97
CA ALA A 29 -0.59 -6.36 -0.68
C ALA A 29 0.06 -7.76 -0.81
N SER A 30 -0.60 -8.67 -1.54
CA SER A 30 -0.09 -10.02 -1.78
C SER A 30 1.22 -10.01 -2.58
N TYR A 31 1.33 -9.11 -3.58
CA TYR A 31 2.55 -8.96 -4.36
C TYR A 31 3.71 -8.45 -3.52
N VAL A 32 3.50 -7.39 -2.72
CA VAL A 32 4.54 -6.83 -1.83
C VAL A 32 5.04 -7.87 -0.84
N ASP A 33 4.14 -8.62 -0.20
CA ASP A 33 4.53 -9.68 0.74
C ASP A 33 5.43 -10.73 0.07
N ARG A 34 4.98 -11.27 -1.08
CA ARG A 34 5.75 -12.27 -1.83
C ARG A 34 7.08 -11.72 -2.30
N TYR A 35 7.10 -10.49 -2.80
CA TYR A 35 8.30 -9.85 -3.33
C TYR A 35 9.37 -9.69 -2.25
N ILE A 36 9.02 -9.16 -1.08
CA ILE A 36 9.93 -9.02 0.06
C ILE A 36 10.48 -10.39 0.48
N ARG A 37 9.62 -11.41 0.58
CA ARG A 37 10.04 -12.77 0.95
C ARG A 37 11.03 -13.38 -0.05
N ILE A 38 10.77 -13.21 -1.35
CA ILE A 38 11.64 -13.71 -2.42
C ILE A 38 13.01 -13.02 -2.36
N LEU A 39 13.04 -11.69 -2.31
CA LEU A 39 14.30 -10.94 -2.24
C LEU A 39 15.08 -11.22 -0.95
N SER A 40 14.37 -11.57 0.11
CA SER A 40 14.95 -11.81 1.43
C SER A 40 15.04 -13.29 1.76
N ALA A 41 15.04 -14.18 0.77
CA ALA A 41 14.99 -15.64 1.00
C ALA A 41 16.18 -16.16 1.83
N HIS A 42 17.35 -15.50 1.76
CA HIS A 42 18.52 -15.91 2.52
C HIS A 42 18.33 -15.64 4.04
N PRO A 43 18.40 -16.66 4.91
CA PRO A 43 18.11 -16.50 6.33
C PRO A 43 19.05 -15.55 7.08
N ALA A 44 20.29 -15.39 6.60
CA ALA A 44 21.25 -14.47 7.21
C ALA A 44 21.04 -13.00 6.80
N MET A 45 20.21 -12.71 5.80
CA MET A 45 19.86 -11.34 5.43
C MET A 45 19.03 -10.70 6.54
N ARG A 46 19.48 -9.56 7.04
CA ARG A 46 18.83 -8.84 8.15
C ARG A 46 18.09 -7.58 7.70
N GLU A 47 18.35 -7.12 6.48
CA GLU A 47 17.82 -5.87 5.97
C GLU A 47 17.54 -5.96 4.47
N LEU A 48 16.42 -5.37 4.05
CA LEU A 48 16.06 -5.11 2.66
C LEU A 48 15.84 -3.61 2.48
N ASN A 49 16.53 -2.99 1.53
CA ASN A 49 16.18 -1.64 1.07
C ASN A 49 15.16 -1.77 -0.07
N LEU A 50 14.03 -1.10 0.05
CA LEU A 50 12.93 -1.18 -0.90
C LEU A 50 12.39 0.20 -1.20
N THR A 51 12.14 0.51 -2.47
CA THR A 51 11.43 1.72 -2.86
C THR A 51 10.11 1.33 -3.50
N VAL A 52 9.01 1.88 -2.99
CA VAL A 52 7.65 1.66 -3.50
C VAL A 52 7.15 2.97 -4.10
N VAL A 53 6.79 2.94 -5.38
CA VAL A 53 6.22 4.08 -6.09
C VAL A 53 4.80 3.74 -6.52
N ASP A 54 3.83 4.54 -6.09
CA ASP A 54 2.44 4.45 -6.53
C ASP A 54 2.03 5.79 -7.15
N GLY A 55 1.87 5.78 -8.48
CA GLY A 55 1.62 6.97 -9.30
C GLY A 55 0.14 7.33 -9.48
N PHE A 56 -0.77 6.61 -8.84
CA PHE A 56 -2.22 6.85 -8.92
C PHE A 56 -2.88 6.58 -7.57
N CYS A 57 -2.26 7.10 -6.52
CA CYS A 57 -2.52 6.63 -5.16
C CYS A 57 -3.83 7.15 -4.54
N GLY A 58 -4.38 8.24 -5.09
CA GLY A 58 -5.45 9.02 -4.46
C GLY A 58 -5.08 9.43 -3.03
N GLY A 59 -6.07 9.65 -2.16
CA GLY A 59 -5.79 10.13 -0.79
C GLY A 59 -5.91 9.08 0.32
N GLY A 60 -5.82 7.79 -0.02
CA GLY A 60 -5.54 6.75 0.97
C GLY A 60 -6.70 6.22 1.81
N LYS A 61 -7.86 6.89 1.87
CA LYS A 61 -9.08 6.38 2.51
C LYS A 61 -10.28 6.53 1.58
N TYR A 62 -11.19 5.57 1.64
CA TYR A 62 -12.37 5.49 0.78
C TYR A 62 -13.59 4.96 1.53
N ALA A 63 -14.78 5.22 1.01
CA ALA A 63 -16.01 4.59 1.46
C ALA A 63 -16.33 3.36 0.57
N LEU A 64 -16.78 2.26 1.17
CA LEU A 64 -17.34 1.12 0.49
C LEU A 64 -18.55 0.64 1.27
N GLU A 65 -19.75 0.79 0.70
CA GLU A 65 -20.99 0.33 1.32
C GLU A 65 -21.17 0.86 2.76
N GLY A 66 -20.78 2.12 2.99
CA GLY A 66 -20.85 2.79 4.30
C GLY A 66 -19.69 2.47 5.26
N GLN A 67 -18.74 1.61 4.88
CA GLN A 67 -17.53 1.33 5.65
C GLN A 67 -16.34 2.13 5.13
N VAL A 68 -15.47 2.55 6.06
CA VAL A 68 -14.19 3.18 5.71
C VAL A 68 -13.16 2.11 5.43
N ILE A 69 -12.56 2.15 4.24
CA ILE A 69 -11.52 1.21 3.83
C ILE A 69 -10.24 1.93 3.40
N ASP A 70 -9.14 1.17 3.38
CA ASP A 70 -7.83 1.66 2.99
C ASP A 70 -7.63 1.68 1.47
N GLY A 71 -7.05 2.79 1.02
CA GLY A 71 -6.51 3.01 -0.31
C GLY A 71 -5.12 2.39 -0.49
N SER A 72 -4.62 2.41 -1.73
CA SER A 72 -3.30 1.84 -2.05
C SER A 72 -2.14 2.38 -1.20
N PRO A 73 -2.04 3.67 -0.80
CA PRO A 73 -0.98 4.11 0.12
C PRO A 73 -0.94 3.33 1.43
N LEU A 74 -2.08 3.22 2.09
CA LEU A 74 -2.19 2.60 3.41
C LEU A 74 -2.07 1.08 3.31
N VAL A 75 -2.62 0.50 2.24
CA VAL A 75 -2.47 -0.93 1.94
C VAL A 75 -1.00 -1.30 1.69
N LEU A 76 -0.26 -0.51 0.91
CA LEU A 76 1.16 -0.76 0.64
C LEU A 76 2.01 -0.59 1.89
N LEU A 77 1.78 0.47 2.67
CA LEU A 77 2.45 0.69 3.96
C LEU A 77 2.19 -0.47 4.92
N GLY A 78 0.93 -0.89 5.02
CA GLY A 78 0.49 -1.99 5.87
C GLY A 78 1.12 -3.32 5.44
N ALA A 79 1.15 -3.62 4.14
CA ALA A 79 1.74 -4.83 3.61
C ALA A 79 3.24 -4.93 3.95
N VAL A 80 4.02 -3.87 3.73
CA VAL A 80 5.45 -3.86 4.09
C VAL A 80 5.64 -4.12 5.60
N ARG A 81 4.89 -3.42 6.46
CA ARG A 81 4.99 -3.58 7.91
C ARG A 81 4.60 -4.98 8.38
N ALA A 82 3.51 -5.53 7.83
CA ALA A 82 3.04 -6.85 8.17
C ALA A 82 4.04 -7.93 7.75
N THR A 83 4.61 -7.82 6.55
CA THR A 83 5.63 -8.76 6.08
C THR A 83 6.92 -8.65 6.88
N GLU A 84 7.39 -7.45 7.20
CA GLU A 84 8.56 -7.25 8.09
C GLU A 84 8.35 -7.93 9.45
N ALA A 85 7.21 -7.69 10.09
CA ALA A 85 6.88 -8.26 11.38
C ALA A 85 6.82 -9.80 11.32
N ALA A 86 6.13 -10.35 10.32
CA ALA A 86 6.01 -11.79 10.12
C ALA A 86 7.38 -12.46 9.88
N MET A 87 8.26 -11.83 9.10
CA MET A 87 9.60 -12.35 8.84
C MET A 87 10.53 -12.21 10.05
N SER A 88 10.35 -11.19 10.88
CA SER A 88 11.12 -10.98 12.09
C SER A 88 10.85 -12.04 13.16
N ILE A 89 9.59 -12.46 13.34
CA ILE A 89 9.21 -13.49 14.32
C ILE A 89 9.98 -14.80 14.08
N GLY A 90 10.22 -15.17 12.82
CA GLY A 90 10.92 -16.40 12.45
C GLY A 90 12.45 -16.30 12.45
N ARG A 91 13.04 -15.12 12.69
CA ARG A 91 14.49 -14.89 12.56
C ARG A 91 15.10 -14.43 13.87
N LYS A 92 16.01 -15.24 14.44
CA LYS A 92 16.76 -14.89 15.68
C LYS A 92 17.51 -13.55 15.58
N SER A 93 17.98 -13.21 14.39
CA SER A 93 18.72 -11.97 14.11
C SER A 93 17.81 -10.76 13.84
N GLY A 94 16.49 -10.95 13.78
CA GLY A 94 15.53 -9.96 13.30
C GLY A 94 15.61 -9.74 11.78
N PHE A 95 14.66 -8.96 11.27
CA PHE A 95 14.64 -8.54 9.87
C PHE A 95 14.01 -7.15 9.75
N ARG A 96 14.54 -6.30 8.88
CA ARG A 96 14.03 -4.95 8.66
C ARG A 96 13.87 -4.67 7.16
N VAL A 97 12.79 -4.01 6.80
CA VAL A 97 12.57 -3.44 5.47
C VAL A 97 12.71 -1.93 5.60
N LYS A 98 13.83 -1.39 5.11
CA LYS A 98 14.01 0.05 4.93
C LYS A 98 13.26 0.46 3.67
N ALA A 99 11.99 0.82 3.83
CA ALA A 99 11.11 1.18 2.75
C ALA A 99 10.96 2.70 2.59
N ASP A 100 11.24 3.19 1.39
CA ASP A 100 10.88 4.54 0.95
C ASP A 100 9.60 4.46 0.11
N PHE A 101 8.65 5.36 0.38
CA PHE A 101 7.37 5.41 -0.33
C PHE A 101 7.21 6.73 -1.08
N PHE A 102 6.87 6.64 -2.36
CA PHE A 102 6.52 7.78 -3.19
C PHE A 102 5.08 7.61 -3.67
N PHE A 103 4.18 8.36 -3.05
CA PHE A 103 2.76 8.41 -3.39
C PHE A 103 2.50 9.66 -4.23
N VAL A 104 2.20 9.45 -5.51
CA VAL A 104 1.95 10.53 -6.47
C VAL A 104 0.53 10.36 -6.99
N ASP A 105 -0.22 11.45 -7.04
CA ASP A 105 -1.52 11.51 -7.69
C ASP A 105 -1.48 12.58 -8.80
N LYS A 106 -2.20 12.34 -9.91
CA LYS A 106 -2.19 13.23 -11.07
C LYS A 106 -2.82 14.60 -10.80
N ASN A 107 -3.55 14.79 -9.70
CA ASN A 107 -4.22 16.06 -9.41
C ASN A 107 -3.40 16.96 -8.48
N VAL A 108 -2.57 17.81 -9.08
CA VAL A 108 -1.70 18.80 -8.42
C VAL A 108 -2.49 19.87 -7.60
N ASN A 109 -3.82 19.97 -7.77
CA ASN A 109 -4.66 21.07 -7.25
C ASN A 109 -5.65 20.67 -6.13
N ARG A 110 -5.39 19.64 -5.33
CA ARG A 110 -6.24 19.31 -4.18
C ARG A 110 -5.50 19.61 -2.87
N HIS A 111 -5.55 20.88 -2.48
CA HIS A 111 -5.22 21.36 -1.13
C HIS A 111 -6.41 21.16 -0.19
#